data_AF-A0A1G0FWN7-F1
#
_entry.id   AF-A0A1G0FWN7-F1
#
_cell.length_a   1.000
_cell.length_b   1.000
_cell.length_c   1.000
_cell.angle_alpha   90.00
_cell.angle_beta   90.00
_cell.angle_gamma   90.00
#
_symmetry.space_group_name_H-M   'P 1'
#
loop_
_entity.id
_entity.type
_entity.pdbx_description
1 polymer ?
#
loop_
_entity_poly.entity_id
_entity_poly.type
_entity_poly.pdbx_seq_one_letter_code
_entity_poly.pdbx_strand_id
1 'polypeptide(L)'
;MLTLTPPSLEAVFQQIPGILWWKKDINSTYLEANMECAKLFGFNNPESIQNITDFQLNCKFSELAEIFQQCDKRVIEYKKPIKLLEILQCNQNNWKIMLVTKAPIFNVQNNTIGTAGLCIDVTTSFTKVGCYLSDSQLNTKKEKLLQSSYVIGKSNFFDIRLTPRQSECLFFILRGKTIKGIAKILNLSARTVECYIEQLKLKFNCHTKSQLISTAIEQGYLNNIPEIFFTKQTSIILQ
;
A
#
# COMPACT_ATOMS: atom_id res chain seq x y z
N MET A 1 13.46 41.42 22.92
CA MET A 1 12.76 40.62 21.91
C MET A 1 13.49 39.30 21.79
N LEU A 2 12.86 38.18 22.15
CA LEU A 2 13.42 36.85 21.88
C LEU A 2 13.33 36.60 20.38
N THR A 3 14.47 36.56 19.70
CA THR A 3 14.54 36.14 18.30
C THR A 3 14.29 34.64 18.23
N LEU A 4 13.05 34.25 17.94
CA LEU A 4 12.71 32.86 17.65
C LEU A 4 13.37 32.47 16.33
N THR A 5 14.48 31.74 16.39
CA THR A 5 15.00 31.02 15.22
C THR A 5 13.95 30.02 14.75
N PRO A 6 13.52 30.06 13.48
CA PRO A 6 12.56 29.10 12.98
C PRO A 6 13.13 27.68 13.09
N PRO A 7 12.29 26.67 13.41
CA PRO A 7 12.73 25.29 13.46
C PRO A 7 13.30 24.84 12.11
N SER A 8 14.26 23.91 12.13
CA SER A 8 14.75 23.30 10.90
C SER A 8 13.60 22.57 10.18
N LEU A 9 13.72 22.42 8.86
CA LEU A 9 12.73 21.66 8.08
C LEU A 9 12.55 20.23 8.62
N GLU A 10 13.64 19.63 9.09
CA GLU A 10 13.66 18.31 9.72
C GLU A 10 12.84 18.30 11.03
N ALA A 11 13.01 19.31 11.88
CA ALA A 11 12.25 19.44 13.12
C ALA A 11 10.75 19.60 12.85
N VAL A 12 10.36 20.24 11.74
CA VAL A 12 8.96 20.32 11.30
C VAL A 12 8.45 18.94 10.86
N PHE A 13 9.20 18.20 10.04
CA PHE A 13 8.81 16.87 9.57
C PHE A 13 8.67 15.83 10.68
N GLN A 14 9.47 15.91 11.74
CA GLN A 14 9.37 15.02 12.90
C GLN A 14 8.06 15.19 13.69
N GLN A 15 7.39 16.33 13.56
CA GLN A 15 6.19 16.67 14.34
C GLN A 15 4.87 16.35 13.62
N ILE A 16 4.90 15.95 12.33
CA ILE A 16 3.67 15.67 11.58
C ILE A 16 3.07 14.33 12.02
N PRO A 17 1.90 14.32 12.68
CA PRO A 17 1.31 13.10 13.20
C PRO A 17 0.81 12.20 12.06
N GLY A 18 0.90 10.88 12.27
CA GLY A 18 0.39 9.87 11.33
C GLY A 18 1.24 9.65 10.08
N ILE A 19 2.36 10.37 9.94
CA ILE A 19 3.33 10.16 8.88
C ILE A 19 4.55 9.43 9.43
N LEU A 20 4.90 8.32 8.78
CA LEU A 20 6.15 7.61 9.01
C LEU A 20 7.11 7.94 7.87
N TRP A 21 8.36 8.26 8.20
CA TRP A 21 9.37 8.50 7.18
C TRP A 21 10.71 7.89 7.56
N TRP A 22 11.48 7.58 6.52
CA TRP A 22 12.84 7.09 6.63
C TRP A 22 13.68 7.55 5.45
N LYS A 23 14.99 7.48 5.64
CA LYS A 23 16.00 7.76 4.63
C LYS A 23 16.99 6.62 4.62
N LYS A 24 17.35 6.16 3.43
CA LYS A 24 18.35 5.12 3.22
C LYS A 24 19.45 5.60 2.28
N ASP A 25 20.62 5.02 2.42
CA ASP A 25 21.71 5.16 1.46
C ASP A 25 21.47 4.33 0.18
N ILE A 26 22.43 4.35 -0.74
CA ILE A 26 22.37 3.62 -2.01
C ILE A 26 22.38 2.09 -1.84
N ASN A 27 22.81 1.59 -0.68
CA ASN A 27 22.87 0.17 -0.33
C ASN A 27 21.60 -0.28 0.42
N SER A 28 20.57 0.57 0.52
CA SER A 28 19.35 0.33 1.30
C SER A 28 19.60 0.18 2.80
N THR A 29 20.64 0.84 3.31
CA THR A 29 20.94 0.96 4.74
C THR A 29 20.24 2.20 5.29
N TYR A 30 19.54 2.06 6.42
CA TYR A 30 18.87 3.17 7.07
C TYR A 30 19.88 4.19 7.61
N LEU A 31 19.67 5.45 7.22
CA LEU A 31 20.42 6.61 7.71
C LEU A 31 19.66 7.34 8.81
N GLU A 32 18.37 7.55 8.60
CA GLU A 32 17.50 8.32 9.49
C GLU A 32 16.05 7.81 9.38
N ALA A 33 15.27 8.01 10.44
CA ALA A 33 13.82 7.83 10.44
C ALA A 33 13.19 8.69 11.55
N ASN A 34 11.87 8.89 11.51
CA ASN A 34 11.19 9.47 12.67
C ASN A 34 10.86 8.44 13.75
N MET A 35 10.48 8.94 14.93
CA MET A 35 10.09 8.15 16.09
C MET A 35 8.95 7.17 15.79
N GLU A 36 7.93 7.60 15.05
CA GLU A 36 6.80 6.73 14.66
C GLU A 36 7.27 5.55 13.80
N CYS A 37 8.16 5.79 12.84
CA CYS A 37 8.73 4.73 12.02
C CYS A 37 9.61 3.78 12.82
N ALA A 38 10.46 4.30 13.71
CA ALA A 38 11.33 3.49 14.57
C ALA A 38 10.52 2.56 15.49
N LYS A 39 9.47 3.10 16.13
CA LYS A 39 8.54 2.31 16.96
C LYS A 39 7.86 1.20 16.16
N LEU A 40 7.40 1.51 14.94
CA LEU A 40 6.76 0.51 14.09
C LEU A 40 7.73 -0.63 13.71
N PHE A 41 9.02 -0.32 13.57
CA PHE A 41 10.05 -1.30 13.27
C PHE A 41 10.59 -2.07 14.49
N GLY A 42 10.03 -1.82 15.67
CA GLY A 42 10.40 -2.51 16.92
C GLY A 42 11.56 -1.88 17.67
N PHE A 43 11.84 -0.59 17.44
CA PHE A 43 12.89 0.17 18.12
C PHE A 43 12.30 1.25 19.04
N ASN A 44 12.98 1.52 20.15
CA ASN A 44 12.54 2.51 21.14
C ASN A 44 12.96 3.94 20.80
N ASN A 45 13.93 4.11 19.89
CA ASN A 45 14.43 5.40 19.44
C ASN A 45 14.85 5.34 17.95
N PRO A 46 14.82 6.47 17.24
CA PRO A 46 15.28 6.55 15.85
C PRO A 46 16.73 6.17 15.62
N GLU A 47 17.63 6.47 16.57
CA GLU A 47 19.07 6.23 16.42
C GLU A 47 19.38 4.73 16.26
N SER A 48 18.57 3.86 16.88
CA SER A 48 18.70 2.40 16.77
C SER A 48 18.44 1.86 15.37
N ILE A 49 17.83 2.66 14.48
CA ILE A 49 17.64 2.27 13.08
C ILE A 49 18.89 2.53 12.23
N GLN A 50 19.82 3.34 12.70
CA GLN A 50 20.94 3.76 11.86
C GLN A 50 21.86 2.56 11.57
N ASN A 51 22.35 2.49 10.34
CA ASN A 51 23.28 1.46 9.87
C ASN A 51 22.73 0.02 9.85
N ILE A 52 21.41 -0.15 9.90
CA ILE A 52 20.77 -1.46 9.68
C ILE A 52 20.11 -1.52 8.31
N THR A 53 19.85 -2.73 7.82
CA THR A 53 19.10 -3.00 6.59
C THR A 53 17.69 -3.51 6.91
N ASP A 54 16.82 -3.62 5.89
CA ASP A 54 15.48 -4.20 6.07
C ASP A 54 15.49 -5.62 6.68
N PHE A 55 16.57 -6.38 6.48
CA PHE A 55 16.73 -7.72 7.05
C PHE A 55 16.91 -7.73 8.58
N GLN A 56 17.32 -6.60 9.14
CA GLN A 56 17.62 -6.44 10.57
C GLN A 56 16.49 -5.73 11.33
N LEU A 57 15.35 -5.47 10.67
CA LEU A 57 14.19 -4.88 11.34
C LEU A 57 13.68 -5.82 12.44
N ASN A 58 13.40 -5.27 13.62
CA ASN A 58 12.90 -5.99 14.79
C ASN A 58 11.38 -6.19 14.74
N CYS A 59 10.87 -6.57 13.57
CA CYS A 59 9.46 -6.84 13.32
C CYS A 59 9.32 -7.77 12.11
N LYS A 60 8.10 -8.26 11.87
CA LYS A 60 7.81 -9.15 10.73
C LYS A 60 8.00 -8.50 9.35
N PHE A 61 8.25 -7.20 9.28
CA PHE A 61 8.47 -6.54 7.99
C PHE A 61 9.79 -6.98 7.34
N SER A 62 10.74 -7.51 8.13
CA SER A 62 11.97 -8.14 7.63
C SER A 62 11.69 -9.31 6.67
N GLU A 63 10.51 -9.95 6.76
CA GLU A 63 10.05 -10.96 5.79
C GLU A 63 9.91 -10.41 4.36
N LEU A 64 9.78 -9.08 4.20
CA LEU A 64 9.67 -8.39 2.92
C LEU A 64 10.95 -7.65 2.52
N ALA A 65 12.06 -7.84 3.26
CA ALA A 65 13.31 -7.11 3.07
C ALA A 65 13.81 -7.13 1.62
N GLU A 66 13.79 -8.29 0.97
CA GLU A 66 14.17 -8.39 -0.44
C GLU A 66 13.30 -7.54 -1.36
N ILE A 67 11.98 -7.52 -1.13
CA ILE A 67 11.04 -6.72 -1.93
C ILE A 67 11.30 -5.23 -1.70
N PHE A 68 11.54 -4.83 -0.45
CA PHE A 68 11.84 -3.45 -0.11
C PHE A 68 13.13 -2.96 -0.77
N GLN A 69 14.20 -3.75 -0.73
CA GLN A 69 15.47 -3.41 -1.39
C GLN A 69 15.37 -3.43 -2.91
N GLN A 70 14.60 -4.36 -3.51
CA GLN A 70 14.32 -4.33 -4.95
C GLN A 70 13.58 -3.05 -5.36
N CYS A 71 12.66 -2.58 -4.51
CA CYS A 71 11.96 -1.33 -4.71
C CYS A 71 12.91 -0.12 -4.59
N ASP A 72 13.82 -0.11 -3.61
CA ASP A 72 14.85 0.92 -3.47
C ASP A 72 15.76 0.97 -4.71
N LYS A 73 16.23 -0.20 -5.19
CA LYS A 73 17.03 -0.31 -6.43
C LYS A 73 16.32 0.29 -7.65
N ARG A 74 15.02 0.02 -7.83
CA ARG A 74 14.24 0.60 -8.93
C ARG A 74 14.15 2.12 -8.85
N VAL A 75 13.95 2.67 -7.66
CA VAL A 75 13.91 4.12 -7.44
C VAL A 75 15.25 4.74 -7.81
N ILE A 76 16.35 4.10 -7.42
CA ILE A 76 17.71 4.55 -7.73
C ILE A 76 18.00 4.50 -9.22
N GLU A 77 17.72 3.35 -9.87
CA GLU A 77 17.96 3.11 -11.30
C GLU A 77 17.15 4.05 -12.19
N TYR A 78 15.85 4.16 -11.95
CA TYR A 78 14.96 4.95 -12.82
C TYR A 78 14.84 6.41 -12.42
N LYS A 79 15.45 6.82 -11.30
CA LYS A 79 15.36 8.19 -10.74
C LYS A 79 13.91 8.70 -10.64
N LYS A 80 12.97 7.80 -10.34
CA LYS A 80 11.53 8.09 -10.28
C LYS A 80 10.94 7.58 -8.97
N PRO A 81 9.98 8.30 -8.39
CA PRO A 81 9.27 7.80 -7.24
C PRO A 81 8.41 6.60 -7.61
N ILE A 82 8.24 5.69 -6.66
CA ILE A 82 7.28 4.58 -6.76
C ILE A 82 6.31 4.67 -5.59
N LYS A 83 5.08 4.24 -5.81
CA LYS A 83 4.07 4.08 -4.76
C LYS A 83 3.87 2.60 -4.49
N LEU A 84 3.62 2.22 -3.25
CA LEU A 84 3.37 0.86 -2.83
C LEU A 84 2.16 0.82 -1.90
N LEU A 85 1.37 -0.24 -2.03
CA LEU A 85 0.42 -0.65 -1.01
C LEU A 85 1.04 -1.81 -0.24
N GLU A 86 1.19 -1.63 1.07
CA GLU A 86 1.76 -2.63 1.95
C GLU A 86 0.72 -3.07 2.97
N ILE A 87 0.50 -4.37 3.09
CA ILE A 87 -0.43 -4.96 4.04
C ILE A 87 0.42 -5.72 5.04
N LEU A 88 0.57 -5.11 6.22
CA LEU A 88 1.63 -5.41 7.15
C LEU A 88 1.08 -5.83 8.51
N GLN A 89 1.53 -6.98 9.02
CA GLN A 89 1.24 -7.40 10.38
C GLN A 89 2.20 -6.71 11.35
N CYS A 90 1.70 -5.76 12.13
CA CYS A 90 2.51 -4.96 13.06
C CYS A 90 2.66 -5.64 14.43
N ASN A 91 1.64 -6.40 14.85
CA ASN A 91 1.68 -7.26 16.03
C ASN A 91 0.77 -8.49 15.80
N GLN A 92 0.70 -9.44 16.74
CA GLN A 92 0.03 -10.74 16.53
C GLN A 92 -1.40 -10.63 15.92
N ASN A 93 -2.17 -9.59 16.26
CA ASN A 93 -3.55 -9.43 15.78
C ASN A 93 -3.83 -8.12 15.03
N ASN A 94 -2.84 -7.25 14.84
CA ASN A 94 -3.04 -5.94 14.21
C ASN A 94 -2.36 -5.88 12.85
N TRP A 95 -3.20 -5.91 11.81
CA TRP A 95 -2.80 -5.67 10.44
C TRP A 95 -3.05 -4.21 10.08
N LYS A 96 -2.08 -3.63 9.41
CA LYS A 96 -2.18 -2.29 8.85
C LYS A 96 -2.10 -2.34 7.34
N ILE A 97 -2.85 -1.43 6.71
CA ILE A 97 -2.69 -1.10 5.30
C ILE A 97 -1.92 0.21 5.26
N MET A 98 -0.75 0.18 4.65
CA MET A 98 0.15 1.32 4.52
C MET A 98 0.24 1.72 3.06
N LEU A 99 0.07 3.02 2.79
CA LEU A 99 0.43 3.60 1.50
C LEU A 99 1.83 4.18 1.61
N VAL A 100 2.76 3.61 0.85
CA VAL A 100 4.17 3.99 0.87
C VAL A 100 4.56 4.68 -0.42
N THR A 101 5.31 5.78 -0.32
CA THR A 101 6.02 6.39 -1.45
C THR A 101 7.50 6.32 -1.19
N LYS A 102 8.26 5.80 -2.16
CA LYS A 102 9.73 5.84 -2.15
C LYS A 102 10.19 6.78 -3.25
N ALA A 103 11.05 7.74 -2.93
CA ALA A 103 11.57 8.75 -3.86
C ALA A 103 13.11 8.77 -3.85
N PRO A 104 13.77 9.09 -4.98
CA PRO A 104 15.22 9.20 -5.02
C PRO A 104 15.68 10.46 -4.28
N ILE A 105 16.80 10.35 -3.57
CA ILE A 105 17.51 11.51 -2.99
C ILE A 105 18.68 11.84 -3.89
N PHE A 106 18.79 13.09 -4.32
CA PHE A 106 19.85 13.57 -5.20
C PHE A 106 20.87 14.41 -4.44
N ASN A 107 22.14 14.28 -4.80
CA ASN A 107 23.15 15.26 -4.43
C ASN A 107 23.12 16.48 -5.37
N VAL A 108 23.98 17.48 -5.11
CA VAL A 108 24.10 18.70 -5.93
C VAL A 108 24.50 18.44 -7.39
N GLN A 109 25.06 17.27 -7.70
CA GLN A 109 25.42 16.85 -9.05
C GLN A 109 24.31 16.03 -9.75
N ASN A 110 23.12 15.95 -9.15
CA ASN A 110 21.98 15.17 -9.64
C ASN A 110 22.24 13.64 -9.72
N ASN A 111 23.19 13.15 -8.92
CA ASN A 111 23.44 11.74 -8.70
C ASN A 111 22.56 11.24 -7.55
N THR A 112 21.95 10.07 -7.72
CA THR A 112 21.14 9.46 -6.67
C THR A 112 22.07 8.96 -5.56
N ILE A 113 21.86 9.42 -4.33
CA ILE A 113 22.65 9.03 -3.15
C ILE A 113 21.88 8.15 -2.16
N GLY A 114 20.62 7.84 -2.47
CA GLY A 114 19.77 7.03 -1.60
C GLY A 114 18.29 7.17 -1.93
N THR A 115 17.45 6.73 -0.99
CA THR A 115 15.99 6.81 -1.10
C THR A 115 15.37 7.43 0.14
N ALA A 116 14.33 8.23 -0.06
CA ALA A 116 13.45 8.71 0.99
C ALA A 116 12.14 7.94 0.92
N GLY A 117 11.65 7.50 2.07
CA GLY A 117 10.35 6.83 2.21
C GLY A 117 9.37 7.68 2.99
N LEU A 118 8.12 7.69 2.53
CA LEU A 118 6.97 8.28 3.21
C LEU A 118 5.89 7.22 3.31
N CYS A 119 5.31 7.04 4.48
CA CYS A 119 4.35 5.99 4.74
C CYS A 119 3.19 6.51 5.59
N ILE A 120 1.97 6.20 5.16
CA ILE A 120 0.74 6.64 5.79
C ILE A 120 -0.09 5.41 6.13
N ASP A 121 -0.46 5.26 7.41
CA ASP A 121 -1.43 4.27 7.84
C ASP A 121 -2.81 4.69 7.39
N VAL A 122 -3.36 3.93 6.45
CA VAL A 122 -4.66 4.22 5.88
C VAL A 122 -5.73 3.29 6.44
N THR A 123 -5.39 2.31 7.28
CA THR A 123 -6.28 1.25 7.82
C THR A 123 -7.65 1.76 8.28
N THR A 124 -7.70 2.85 9.04
CA THR A 124 -8.98 3.41 9.54
C THR A 124 -9.84 4.04 8.45
N SER A 125 -9.21 4.57 7.40
CA SER A 125 -9.90 5.04 6.19
C SER A 125 -10.47 3.86 5.39
N PHE A 126 -9.95 2.63 5.59
CA PHE A 126 -10.54 1.41 5.04
C PHE A 126 -11.68 0.85 5.92
N THR A 127 -11.61 0.99 7.25
CA THR A 127 -12.58 0.38 8.17
C THR A 127 -13.80 1.26 8.46
N LYS A 128 -13.61 2.57 8.70
CA LYS A 128 -14.71 3.47 9.09
C LYS A 128 -15.78 3.58 7.99
N VAL A 129 -15.38 3.58 6.73
CA VAL A 129 -16.32 3.70 5.60
C VAL A 129 -17.14 2.43 5.39
N GLY A 130 -16.55 1.24 5.63
CA GLY A 130 -17.29 -0.02 5.62
C GLY A 130 -18.41 -0.06 6.67
N CYS A 131 -18.15 0.49 7.87
CA CYS A 131 -19.13 0.57 8.96
C CYS A 131 -20.24 1.60 8.71
N TYR A 132 -19.91 2.82 8.24
CA TYR A 132 -20.93 3.84 7.95
C TYR A 132 -21.89 3.41 6.83
N LEU A 133 -21.40 2.68 5.84
CA LEU A 133 -22.23 2.16 4.76
C LEU A 133 -23.14 1.02 5.25
N SER A 134 -22.74 0.25 6.28
CA SER A 134 -23.52 -0.92 6.74
C SER A 134 -24.67 -0.52 7.65
N ASP A 135 -24.54 0.64 8.29
CA ASP A 135 -25.57 1.20 9.17
C ASP A 135 -26.63 2.00 8.40
N SER A 136 -26.37 2.41 7.15
CA SER A 136 -27.34 3.14 6.33
C SER A 136 -28.17 2.22 5.44
N GLN A 137 -29.16 1.52 6.01
CA GLN A 137 -30.44 1.43 5.31
C GLN A 137 -31.02 2.85 5.25
N LEU A 138 -31.01 3.48 4.07
CA LEU A 138 -32.04 4.37 3.53
C LEU A 138 -31.46 5.31 2.47
N ASN A 139 -32.01 5.19 1.25
CA ASN A 139 -32.41 6.27 0.34
C ASN A 139 -31.91 7.68 0.70
N THR A 140 -30.99 8.25 -0.10
CA THR A 140 -31.29 9.28 -1.11
C THR A 140 -30.02 9.87 -1.74
N LYS A 141 -30.09 10.10 -3.06
CA LYS A 141 -29.26 11.01 -3.86
C LYS A 141 -27.74 10.79 -3.88
N LYS A 142 -27.32 9.90 -4.79
CA LYS A 142 -26.42 10.09 -5.96
C LYS A 142 -25.35 11.21 -6.05
N GLU A 143 -25.07 12.04 -5.05
CA GLU A 143 -24.13 13.15 -5.20
C GLU A 143 -23.05 13.16 -4.11
N LYS A 144 -21.78 13.07 -4.57
CA LYS A 144 -20.51 13.30 -3.85
C LYS A 144 -19.83 12.15 -3.09
N LEU A 145 -19.93 10.90 -3.52
CA LEU A 145 -18.94 9.87 -3.16
C LEU A 145 -17.71 9.93 -4.08
N LEU A 146 -17.08 11.11 -4.13
CA LEU A 146 -15.80 11.34 -4.81
C LEU A 146 -14.85 11.93 -3.76
N GLN A 147 -14.32 11.08 -2.88
CA GLN A 147 -13.00 11.24 -2.27
C GLN A 147 -12.60 9.97 -1.49
N SER A 148 -11.90 9.09 -2.21
CA SER A 148 -10.74 8.31 -1.71
C SER A 148 -10.87 7.55 -0.38
N SER A 149 -11.77 6.57 -0.28
CA SER A 149 -11.77 5.65 0.86
C SER A 149 -12.20 4.24 0.47
N TYR A 150 -11.38 3.27 0.86
CA TYR A 150 -11.49 1.86 0.51
C TYR A 150 -12.32 1.07 1.59
N VAL A 151 -12.64 -0.23 1.40
CA VAL A 151 -13.47 -1.11 2.27
C VAL A 151 -12.78 -2.49 2.42
N ILE A 152 -12.85 -3.15 3.58
CA ILE A 152 -12.25 -4.48 3.80
C ILE A 152 -13.31 -5.60 3.79
N GLY A 153 -13.06 -6.67 3.03
CA GLY A 153 -13.71 -7.97 3.20
C GLY A 153 -15.01 -8.22 2.43
N LYS A 154 -15.71 -9.30 2.81
CA LYS A 154 -17.07 -9.63 2.32
C LYS A 154 -18.07 -8.69 2.97
N SER A 155 -18.02 -7.45 2.57
CA SER A 155 -19.05 -6.51 2.88
C SER A 155 -20.35 -7.08 2.25
N ASN A 156 -21.44 -7.25 3.02
CA ASN A 156 -22.79 -7.66 2.57
C ASN A 156 -23.41 -6.73 1.49
N PHE A 157 -22.60 -5.89 0.85
CA PHE A 157 -22.92 -4.87 -0.14
C PHE A 157 -22.79 -5.36 -1.58
N PHE A 158 -22.10 -6.47 -1.78
CA PHE A 158 -21.81 -6.97 -3.11
C PHE A 158 -22.75 -8.13 -3.45
N ASP A 159 -23.66 -7.91 -4.41
CA ASP A 159 -24.58 -8.94 -4.89
C ASP A 159 -23.84 -10.12 -5.54
N ILE A 160 -22.64 -9.88 -6.07
CA ILE A 160 -21.84 -10.89 -6.76
C ILE A 160 -20.92 -11.60 -5.76
N ARG A 161 -21.19 -12.90 -5.54
CA ARG A 161 -20.32 -13.77 -4.74
C ARG A 161 -19.04 -14.13 -5.48
N LEU A 162 -17.90 -13.64 -5.01
CA LEU A 162 -16.57 -13.96 -5.53
C LEU A 162 -15.86 -15.01 -4.67
N THR A 163 -15.12 -15.92 -5.30
CA THR A 163 -14.16 -16.78 -4.59
C THR A 163 -12.94 -15.96 -4.15
N PRO A 164 -12.14 -16.42 -3.16
CA PRO A 164 -10.94 -15.70 -2.74
C PRO A 164 -9.97 -15.39 -3.91
N ARG A 165 -9.76 -16.36 -4.82
CA ARG A 165 -8.90 -16.14 -5.99
C ARG A 165 -9.49 -15.15 -7.00
N GLN A 166 -10.81 -15.13 -7.15
CA GLN A 166 -11.49 -14.16 -8.01
C GLN A 166 -11.39 -12.74 -7.43
N SER A 167 -11.56 -12.57 -6.12
CA SER A 167 -11.43 -11.25 -5.48
C SER A 167 -9.99 -10.72 -5.52
N GLU A 168 -8.98 -11.58 -5.34
CA GLU A 168 -7.56 -11.24 -5.55
C GLU A 168 -7.30 -10.78 -7.00
N CYS A 169 -7.74 -11.55 -8.00
CA CYS A 169 -7.54 -11.20 -9.40
C CYS A 169 -8.24 -9.88 -9.77
N LEU A 170 -9.48 -9.69 -9.30
CA LEU A 170 -10.24 -8.46 -9.48
C LEU A 170 -9.53 -7.26 -8.82
N PHE A 171 -9.05 -7.43 -7.59
CA PHE A 171 -8.31 -6.39 -6.88
C PHE A 171 -7.11 -5.86 -7.68
N PHE A 172 -6.31 -6.76 -8.26
CA PHE A 172 -5.13 -6.38 -9.01
C PHE A 172 -5.44 -5.82 -10.40
N ILE A 173 -6.47 -6.35 -11.08
CA ILE A 173 -6.82 -5.88 -12.42
C ILE A 173 -7.37 -4.45 -12.38
N LEU A 174 -8.12 -4.11 -11.33
CA LEU A 174 -8.62 -2.76 -11.07
C LEU A 174 -7.50 -1.75 -10.79
N ARG A 175 -6.34 -2.24 -10.34
CA ARG A 175 -5.13 -1.44 -10.06
C ARG A 175 -4.11 -1.50 -11.21
N GLY A 176 -4.58 -1.79 -12.43
CA GLY A 176 -3.77 -1.73 -13.64
C GLY A 176 -2.78 -2.89 -13.84
N LYS A 177 -2.78 -3.92 -12.98
CA LYS A 177 -1.85 -5.04 -13.14
C LYS A 177 -2.16 -5.86 -14.40
N THR A 178 -1.09 -6.28 -15.08
CA THR A 178 -1.17 -7.20 -16.22
C THR A 178 -1.39 -8.63 -15.73
N ILE A 179 -1.97 -9.48 -16.58
CA ILE A 179 -2.20 -10.91 -16.26
C ILE A 179 -0.91 -11.60 -15.83
N LYS A 180 0.20 -11.36 -16.54
CA LYS A 180 1.53 -11.89 -16.19
C LYS A 180 2.01 -11.36 -14.82
N GLY A 181 1.74 -10.09 -14.52
CA GLY A 181 2.05 -9.50 -13.22
C GLY A 181 1.27 -10.14 -12.09
N ILE A 182 -0.04 -10.31 -12.27
CA ILE A 182 -0.93 -10.98 -11.30
C ILE A 182 -0.48 -12.42 -11.08
N ALA A 183 -0.18 -13.15 -12.15
CA ALA A 183 0.32 -14.52 -12.09
C ALA A 183 1.58 -14.63 -11.22
N LYS A 184 2.54 -13.71 -11.39
CA LYS A 184 3.74 -13.65 -10.55
C LYS A 184 3.42 -13.31 -9.09
N ILE A 185 2.52 -12.35 -8.84
CA ILE A 185 2.16 -11.91 -7.47
C ILE A 185 1.44 -13.02 -6.70
N LEU A 186 0.51 -13.72 -7.36
CA LEU A 186 -0.31 -14.76 -6.74
C LEU A 186 0.31 -16.16 -6.80
N ASN A 187 1.50 -16.30 -7.40
CA ASN A 187 2.16 -17.57 -7.68
C ASN A 187 1.25 -18.55 -8.46
N LEU A 188 0.68 -18.07 -9.57
CA LEU A 188 -0.22 -18.79 -10.47
C LEU A 188 0.32 -18.79 -11.90
N SER A 189 -0.24 -19.65 -12.76
CA SER A 189 0.02 -19.54 -14.21
C SER A 189 -0.80 -18.39 -14.82
N ALA A 190 -0.28 -17.78 -15.90
CA ALA A 190 -1.02 -16.75 -16.63
C ALA A 190 -2.38 -17.27 -17.13
N ARG A 191 -2.44 -18.53 -17.57
CA ARG A 191 -3.68 -19.21 -18.00
C ARG A 191 -4.69 -19.36 -16.86
N THR A 192 -4.22 -19.61 -15.64
CA THR A 192 -5.09 -19.67 -14.46
C THR A 192 -5.70 -18.30 -14.15
N VAL A 193 -4.90 -17.23 -14.25
CA VAL A 193 -5.40 -15.86 -14.06
C VAL A 193 -6.39 -15.47 -15.14
N GLU A 194 -6.13 -15.84 -16.41
CA GLU A 194 -7.09 -15.66 -17.52
C GLU A 194 -8.42 -16.35 -17.23
N CYS A 195 -8.39 -17.61 -16.78
CA CYS A 195 -9.59 -18.34 -16.40
C CYS A 195 -10.39 -17.61 -15.30
N TYR A 196 -9.73 -17.07 -14.27
CA TYR A 196 -10.42 -16.27 -13.25
C TYR A 196 -11.01 -14.97 -13.81
N ILE A 197 -10.34 -14.31 -14.75
CA ILE A 197 -10.87 -13.10 -15.41
C ILE A 197 -12.07 -13.44 -16.29
N GLU A 198 -12.06 -14.56 -17.02
CA GLU A 198 -13.22 -15.03 -17.78
C GLU A 198 -14.41 -15.33 -16.86
N GLN A 199 -14.18 -15.99 -15.72
CA GLN A 199 -15.23 -16.22 -14.73
C GLN A 199 -15.76 -14.93 -14.11
N LEU A 200 -14.89 -13.95 -13.85
CA LEU A 200 -15.30 -12.62 -13.39
C LEU A 200 -16.17 -11.93 -14.44
N LYS A 201 -15.76 -11.94 -15.72
CA LYS A 201 -16.57 -11.39 -16.81
C LYS A 201 -17.97 -11.99 -16.86
N LEU A 202 -18.09 -13.31 -16.73
CA LEU A 202 -19.40 -13.98 -16.66
C LEU A 202 -20.24 -13.50 -15.47
N LYS A 203 -19.63 -13.38 -14.28
CA LYS A 203 -20.32 -12.94 -13.06
C LYS A 203 -20.77 -11.49 -13.09
N PHE A 204 -19.99 -10.62 -13.73
CA PHE A 204 -20.29 -9.19 -13.90
C PHE A 204 -21.08 -8.90 -15.20
N ASN A 205 -21.49 -9.94 -15.93
CA ASN A 205 -22.16 -9.83 -17.24
C ASN A 205 -21.42 -8.91 -18.23
N CYS A 206 -20.10 -9.11 -18.33
CA CYS A 206 -19.19 -8.33 -19.16
C CYS A 206 -18.58 -9.19 -20.27
N HIS A 207 -18.31 -8.60 -21.43
CA HIS A 207 -17.69 -9.31 -22.56
C HIS A 207 -16.19 -9.00 -22.68
N THR A 208 -15.76 -7.82 -22.24
CA THR A 208 -14.36 -7.38 -22.33
C THR A 208 -13.76 -7.09 -20.95
N LYS A 209 -12.43 -7.14 -20.86
CA LYS A 209 -11.69 -6.72 -19.66
C LYS A 209 -11.98 -5.26 -19.28
N SER A 210 -12.10 -4.36 -20.28
CA SER A 210 -12.37 -2.94 -20.03
C SER A 210 -13.76 -2.72 -19.43
N GLN A 211 -14.75 -3.46 -19.92
CA GLN A 211 -16.11 -3.45 -19.38
C GLN A 211 -16.11 -3.96 -17.94
N LEU A 212 -15.44 -5.10 -17.67
CA LEU A 212 -15.28 -5.63 -16.31
C LEU A 212 -14.68 -4.60 -15.35
N ILE A 213 -13.61 -3.91 -15.76
CA ILE A 213 -12.97 -2.88 -14.93
C ILE A 213 -13.96 -1.75 -14.62
N SER A 214 -14.60 -1.20 -15.65
CA SER A 214 -15.51 -0.04 -15.49
C SER A 214 -16.69 -0.39 -14.59
N THR A 215 -17.36 -1.51 -14.87
CA THR A 215 -18.51 -1.99 -14.09
C THR A 215 -18.13 -2.32 -12.64
N ALA A 216 -16.97 -2.95 -12.41
CA ALA A 216 -16.55 -3.26 -11.06
C ALA A 216 -16.15 -1.99 -10.26
N ILE A 217 -15.61 -0.95 -10.91
CA ILE A 217 -15.39 0.37 -10.27
C ILE A 217 -16.73 1.01 -9.89
N GLU A 218 -17.69 1.03 -10.82
CA GLU A 218 -19.03 1.60 -10.59
C GLU A 218 -19.76 0.91 -9.44
N GLN A 219 -19.58 -0.41 -9.30
CA GLN A 219 -20.12 -1.20 -8.19
C GLN A 219 -19.30 -1.07 -6.89
N GLY A 220 -18.22 -0.29 -6.86
CA GLY A 220 -17.44 -0.02 -5.65
C GLY A 220 -16.33 -1.02 -5.32
N TYR A 221 -16.03 -2.00 -6.20
CA TYR A 221 -14.98 -2.99 -5.95
C TYR A 221 -13.56 -2.42 -5.99
N LEU A 222 -13.36 -1.24 -6.57
CA LEU A 222 -12.06 -0.55 -6.53
C LEU A 222 -11.57 -0.38 -5.09
N ASN A 223 -12.54 -0.07 -4.24
CA ASN A 223 -12.35 0.21 -2.84
C ASN A 223 -12.18 -1.08 -2.02
N ASN A 224 -12.57 -2.25 -2.51
CA ASN A 224 -12.51 -3.49 -1.74
C ASN A 224 -11.07 -4.05 -1.64
N ILE A 225 -10.60 -4.35 -0.42
CA ILE A 225 -9.42 -5.17 -0.14
C ILE A 225 -9.84 -6.58 0.29
N PRO A 226 -9.46 -7.63 -0.47
CA PRO A 226 -9.65 -9.02 -0.08
C PRO A 226 -9.09 -9.35 1.31
N GLU A 227 -9.90 -9.99 2.17
CA GLU A 227 -9.53 -10.47 3.51
C GLU A 227 -8.29 -11.37 3.52
N ILE A 228 -8.05 -12.12 2.44
CA ILE A 228 -6.88 -12.99 2.31
C ILE A 228 -5.56 -12.23 2.39
N PHE A 229 -5.53 -10.94 2.05
CA PHE A 229 -4.31 -10.15 2.18
C PHE A 229 -3.92 -9.86 3.64
N PHE A 230 -4.83 -10.08 4.59
CA PHE A 230 -4.56 -10.00 6.03
C PHE A 230 -4.12 -11.35 6.62
N THR A 231 -3.62 -12.25 5.78
CA THR A 231 -3.04 -13.53 6.23
C THR A 231 -1.54 -13.62 5.97
N LYS A 232 -0.97 -12.71 5.16
CA LYS A 232 0.46 -12.69 4.81
C LYS A 232 0.96 -11.27 4.54
N GLN A 233 2.19 -10.99 5.00
CA GLN A 233 2.93 -9.77 4.66
C GLN A 233 2.96 -9.58 3.14
N THR A 234 2.54 -8.41 2.66
CA THR A 234 2.41 -8.14 1.23
C THR A 234 2.87 -6.72 0.90
N SER A 235 3.69 -6.54 -0.14
CA SER A 235 4.06 -5.23 -0.68
C SER A 235 3.85 -5.21 -2.20
N ILE A 236 3.01 -4.28 -2.67
CA ILE A 236 2.55 -4.20 -4.06
C ILE A 236 2.84 -2.80 -4.60
N ILE A 237 3.68 -2.70 -5.62
CA ILE A 237 3.89 -1.43 -6.34
C ILE A 237 2.57 -0.99 -6.99
N LEU A 238 2.11 0.22 -6.74
CA LEU A 238 1.03 0.89 -7.45
C LEU A 238 1.66 1.65 -8.63
N GLN A 239 1.17 1.41 -9.85
CA GLN A 239 1.67 2.10 -11.05
C GLN A 239 1.42 3.61 -10.97
#